data_AF-A0A4V1IX06-F1
#
_entry.id   AF-A0A4V1IX06-F1
#
_cell.length_a   1.000
_cell.length_b   1.000
_cell.length_c   1.000
_cell.angle_alpha   90.00
_cell.angle_beta   90.00
_cell.angle_gamma   90.00
#
_symmetry.space_group_name_H-M   'P 1'
#
loop_
_entity.id
_entity.type
_entity.pdbx_description
1 polymer ?
#
loop_
_entity_poly.entity_id
_entity_poly.type
_entity_poly.pdbx_seq_one_letter_code
_entity_poly.pdbx_strand_id
1 'polypeptide(L)'
;MMMQRLMRAVQLSLLLLLLPPQPPQNGTWDGYNRASTLTRLADASIQYRVNNRTYTYPTYDMFWTKNKAFRRTGIMYNPQFESGSGCRLKPPRKSLETQQGSFAETIVALDEVEAQANHSCATVAQVAQAILEFGKSLEPASYPPVGVFVYFLRSQMPGEAGGPYTVRNTAHRIGIPDGDPALPTVLVPSKYYNEAVESFLSAAEPVEMTVIQEPGPWNKQVLSRDYKSFLWVLMAVNGFFIVNSIAQICILAVSRQLRWERRNLVVCIAIVSAALFVATLPMNPTTLLSITLLQTSSLLFSIAFYLLLLIWCAILQAKAEEACRYTTIGIQLTMASRSMLACFFLRKQDRHCKSQTTHRALGKASNSLIAGDVLIGSISMVVARFVLHHIGFTVRSIALLSVLGIRGIRYPDSSQKCHMPSS
;
A
#
# COMPACT_ATOMS: atom_id res chain seq x y z
N MET A 1 8.27 -21.06 -24.94
CA MET A 1 7.85 -22.15 -24.03
C MET A 1 8.19 -21.89 -22.56
N MET A 2 9.42 -21.49 -22.20
CA MET A 2 9.85 -21.27 -20.81
C MET A 2 9.03 -20.19 -20.07
N MET A 3 8.71 -19.06 -20.72
CA MET A 3 7.92 -17.98 -20.12
C MET A 3 6.46 -18.36 -19.80
N GLN A 4 5.84 -19.23 -20.62
CA GLN A 4 4.50 -19.76 -20.35
C GLN A 4 4.49 -20.72 -19.14
N ARG A 5 5.55 -21.53 -18.97
CA ARG A 5 5.69 -22.40 -17.79
C ARG A 5 5.90 -21.58 -16.52
N LEU A 6 6.71 -20.52 -16.59
CA LEU A 6 6.91 -19.58 -15.47
C LEU A 6 5.60 -18.87 -15.09
N MET A 7 4.84 -18.35 -16.07
CA MET A 7 3.56 -17.69 -15.78
C MET A 7 2.51 -18.64 -15.20
N ARG A 8 2.46 -19.90 -15.65
CA ARG A 8 1.57 -20.91 -15.07
C ARG A 8 1.97 -21.28 -13.65
N ALA A 9 3.26 -21.40 -13.36
CA ALA A 9 3.76 -21.66 -12.01
C ALA A 9 3.40 -20.50 -11.05
N VAL A 10 3.62 -19.25 -11.48
CA VAL A 10 3.23 -18.06 -10.71
C VAL A 10 1.71 -18.00 -10.51
N GLN A 11 0.90 -18.30 -11.53
CA GLN A 11 -0.56 -18.38 -11.39
C GLN A 11 -1.01 -19.46 -10.40
N LEU A 12 -0.41 -20.65 -10.44
CA LEU A 12 -0.73 -21.75 -9.51
C LEU A 12 -0.32 -21.43 -8.08
N SER A 13 0.86 -20.85 -7.87
CA SER A 13 1.30 -20.37 -6.56
C SER A 13 0.41 -19.24 -6.04
N LEU A 14 -0.04 -18.33 -6.91
CA LEU A 14 -1.06 -17.33 -6.54
C LEU A 14 -2.36 -18.00 -6.12
N LEU A 15 -2.85 -18.97 -6.91
CA LEU A 15 -4.14 -19.61 -6.65
C LEU A 15 -4.13 -20.31 -5.28
N LEU A 16 -3.01 -20.94 -4.93
CA LEU A 16 -2.82 -21.60 -3.63
C LEU A 16 -2.71 -20.62 -2.46
N LEU A 17 -2.10 -19.45 -2.67
CA LEU A 17 -2.02 -18.39 -1.65
C LEU A 17 -3.32 -17.58 -1.51
N LEU A 18 -4.21 -17.64 -2.50
CA LEU A 18 -5.43 -16.84 -2.56
C LEU A 18 -6.71 -17.60 -2.21
N LEU A 19 -6.64 -18.90 -1.90
CA LEU A 19 -7.81 -19.61 -1.38
C LEU A 19 -8.14 -19.06 0.00
N PRO A 20 -9.25 -18.32 0.16
CA PRO A 20 -9.63 -17.85 1.48
C PRO A 20 -10.02 -19.06 2.35
N PRO A 21 -9.74 -19.03 3.65
CA PRO A 21 -10.35 -19.99 4.57
C PRO A 21 -11.87 -19.90 4.41
N GLN A 22 -12.52 -21.05 4.20
CA GLN A 22 -13.98 -21.15 4.06
C GLN A 22 -14.64 -20.52 5.30
N PRO A 23 -15.52 -19.50 5.14
CA PRO A 23 -16.20 -18.92 6.28
C PRO A 23 -17.13 -19.97 6.91
N PRO A 24 -17.23 -20.03 8.25
CA PRO A 24 -18.16 -20.93 8.91
C PRO A 24 -19.60 -20.58 8.49
N GLN A 25 -20.36 -21.58 8.02
CA GLN A 25 -21.64 -21.37 7.35
C GLN A 25 -22.80 -20.95 8.25
N ASN A 26 -22.63 -20.89 9.57
CA ASN A 26 -23.68 -20.45 10.49
C ASN A 26 -23.07 -19.66 11.65
N GLY A 27 -23.37 -18.35 11.78
CA GLY A 27 -22.93 -17.60 12.95
C GLY A 27 -23.31 -16.12 12.92
N THR A 28 -24.10 -15.73 13.91
CA THR A 28 -24.40 -14.36 14.34
C THR A 28 -23.12 -13.53 14.56
N TRP A 29 -23.26 -12.20 14.52
CA TRP A 29 -22.18 -11.20 14.64
C TRP A 29 -21.26 -11.33 15.88
N ASP A 30 -21.57 -12.21 16.84
CA ASP A 30 -20.69 -12.57 17.97
C ASP A 30 -19.41 -13.33 17.55
N GLY A 31 -19.33 -13.82 16.31
CA GLY A 31 -18.13 -14.48 15.77
C GLY A 31 -16.89 -13.58 15.68
N TYR A 32 -17.06 -12.26 15.58
CA TYR A 32 -15.95 -11.29 15.51
C TYR A 32 -15.08 -11.29 16.78
N ASN A 33 -15.71 -11.54 17.94
CA ASN A 33 -15.00 -11.62 19.22
C ASN A 33 -14.25 -12.95 19.44
N ARG A 34 -14.60 -14.01 18.69
CA ARG A 34 -13.90 -15.32 18.76
C ARG A 34 -12.73 -15.45 17.79
N ALA A 35 -12.82 -14.86 16.60
CA ALA A 35 -11.69 -14.87 15.66
C ALA A 35 -10.54 -13.93 16.12
N SER A 36 -10.86 -12.86 16.84
CA SER A 36 -9.88 -11.98 17.50
C SER A 36 -9.19 -12.64 18.70
N THR A 37 -9.72 -13.74 19.25
CA THR A 37 -9.09 -14.43 20.39
C THR A 37 -7.80 -15.16 20.01
N LEU A 38 -7.64 -15.56 18.73
CA LEU A 38 -6.40 -16.17 18.22
C LEU A 38 -5.28 -15.14 17.94
N THR A 39 -5.54 -13.85 18.12
CA THR A 39 -4.58 -12.76 17.88
C THR A 39 -4.39 -11.84 19.08
N ARG A 40 -4.91 -12.22 20.27
CA ARG A 40 -4.49 -11.58 21.52
C ARG A 40 -3.00 -11.82 21.71
N LEU A 41 -2.20 -10.77 21.54
CA LEU A 41 -0.85 -10.68 22.10
C LEU A 41 -1.02 -10.95 23.59
N ALA A 42 -0.42 -12.02 24.10
CA ALA A 42 -0.79 -12.54 25.41
C ALA A 42 -0.54 -11.51 26.52
N ASP A 43 0.41 -10.58 26.32
CA ASP A 43 0.91 -9.71 27.39
C ASP A 43 1.04 -8.21 27.05
N ALA A 44 0.83 -7.79 25.79
CA ALA A 44 0.99 -6.38 25.40
C ALA A 44 -0.06 -5.47 26.07
N SER A 45 0.38 -4.68 27.03
CA SER A 45 -0.49 -3.86 27.87
C SER A 45 0.24 -2.70 28.54
N ILE A 46 -0.52 -1.66 28.88
CA ILE A 46 -0.13 -0.71 29.91
C ILE A 46 -0.82 -1.06 31.22
N GLN A 47 -0.10 -0.91 32.33
CA GLN A 47 -0.58 -1.17 33.69
C GLN A 47 -0.15 -0.03 34.60
N TYR A 48 -1.08 0.53 35.36
CA TYR A 48 -0.76 1.57 36.35
C TYR A 48 -1.77 1.56 37.49
N ARG A 49 -1.43 2.19 38.63
CA ARG A 49 -2.28 2.22 39.82
C ARG A 49 -2.59 3.66 40.23
N VAL A 50 -3.88 4.00 40.32
CA VAL A 50 -4.36 5.31 40.81
C VAL A 50 -5.47 5.06 41.83
N ASN A 51 -5.45 5.79 42.96
CA ASN A 51 -6.48 5.68 44.01
C ASN A 51 -6.75 4.22 44.44
N ASN A 52 -5.68 3.44 44.64
CA ASN A 52 -5.73 2.03 45.01
C ASN A 52 -6.36 1.08 43.96
N ARG A 53 -6.70 1.57 42.76
CA ARG A 53 -7.22 0.77 41.64
C ARG A 53 -6.14 0.57 40.59
N THR A 54 -6.03 -0.66 40.08
CA THR A 54 -5.13 -1.00 38.98
C THR A 54 -5.88 -0.95 37.67
N TYR A 55 -5.36 -0.17 36.72
CA TYR A 55 -5.87 -0.05 35.36
C TYR A 55 -4.95 -0.82 34.43
N THR A 56 -5.54 -1.66 33.57
CA THR A 56 -4.82 -2.46 32.59
C THR A 56 -5.50 -2.32 31.24
N TYR A 57 -4.77 -1.82 30.26
CA TYR A 57 -5.27 -1.65 28.89
C TYR A 57 -4.37 -2.35 27.90
N PRO A 58 -4.92 -3.04 26.89
CA PRO A 58 -4.12 -3.63 25.82
C PRO A 58 -3.47 -2.52 24.97
N THR A 59 -2.25 -2.78 24.52
CA THR A 59 -1.51 -1.90 23.62
C THR A 59 -1.31 -2.53 22.25
N TYR A 60 -1.09 -1.65 21.26
CA TYR A 60 -0.90 -2.03 19.87
C TYR A 60 0.33 -1.32 19.30
N ASP A 61 1.01 -1.96 18.36
CA ASP A 61 2.07 -1.30 17.58
C ASP A 61 1.50 -0.63 16.34
N MET A 62 2.17 0.41 15.89
CA MET A 62 1.95 0.97 14.56
C MET A 62 2.34 -0.03 13.47
N PHE A 63 1.57 0.01 12.37
CA PHE A 63 1.81 -0.81 11.20
C PHE A 63 3.20 -0.54 10.61
N TRP A 64 3.91 -1.63 10.31
CA TRP A 64 5.25 -1.63 9.73
C TRP A 64 6.35 -1.04 10.61
N THR A 65 6.09 -0.79 11.89
CA THR A 65 7.09 -0.29 12.83
C THR A 65 7.89 -1.42 13.47
N LYS A 66 9.22 -1.30 13.46
CA LYS A 66 10.13 -2.30 14.02
C LYS A 66 10.38 -2.07 15.52
N ASN A 67 9.36 -2.26 16.34
CA ASN A 67 9.53 -2.28 17.80
C ASN A 67 10.02 -3.67 18.24
N LYS A 68 11.09 -3.71 19.04
CA LYS A 68 11.45 -4.93 19.78
C LYS A 68 10.47 -5.12 20.92
N ALA A 69 10.22 -6.36 21.34
CA ALA A 69 9.45 -6.59 22.56
C ALA A 69 10.19 -5.96 23.75
N PHE A 70 9.45 -5.25 24.61
CA PHE A 70 10.03 -4.62 25.80
C PHE A 70 9.03 -4.59 26.96
N ARG A 71 9.58 -4.55 28.18
CA ARG A 71 8.85 -4.24 29.41
C ARG A 71 9.59 -3.11 30.11
N ARG A 72 8.95 -1.96 30.23
CA ARG A 72 9.53 -0.76 30.84
C ARG A 72 8.59 -0.24 31.92
N THR A 73 9.15 0.15 33.04
CA THR A 73 8.42 0.71 34.18
C THR A 73 9.02 2.07 34.50
N GLY A 74 8.16 3.07 34.68
CA GLY A 74 8.61 4.44 34.84
C GLY A 74 7.52 5.36 35.35
N ILE A 75 7.91 6.60 35.59
CA ILE A 75 7.00 7.68 35.97
C ILE A 75 6.23 8.16 34.75
N MET A 76 4.91 8.11 34.80
CA MET A 76 4.07 8.65 33.74
C MET A 76 4.06 10.18 33.80
N TYR A 77 4.27 10.82 32.65
CA TYR A 77 4.20 12.27 32.50
C TYR A 77 3.31 12.65 31.31
N ASN A 78 2.39 13.59 31.51
CA ASN A 78 1.55 14.14 30.44
C ASN A 78 1.94 15.60 30.17
N PRO A 79 2.80 15.87 29.17
CA PRO A 79 3.18 17.23 28.81
C PRO A 79 2.05 17.94 28.09
N GLN A 80 1.99 19.26 28.23
CA GLN A 80 1.09 20.09 27.44
C GLN A 80 1.82 20.62 26.21
N PHE A 81 1.14 20.71 25.09
CA PHE A 81 1.70 21.36 23.91
C PHE A 81 1.76 22.89 24.05
N GLU A 82 2.75 23.49 23.41
CA GLU A 82 2.90 24.93 23.31
C GLU A 82 1.95 25.50 22.23
N SER A 83 1.14 26.49 22.60
CA SER A 83 0.16 27.11 21.71
C SER A 83 0.85 27.83 20.54
N GLY A 84 0.46 27.51 19.30
CA GLY A 84 1.00 28.16 18.10
C GLY A 84 2.41 27.71 17.67
N SER A 85 3.04 26.77 18.37
CA SER A 85 4.46 26.41 18.18
C SER A 85 4.75 25.34 17.10
N GLY A 86 3.72 24.76 16.47
CA GLY A 86 3.87 23.71 15.46
C GLY A 86 4.45 22.41 16.00
N CYS A 87 3.66 21.65 16.75
CA CYS A 87 4.03 20.37 17.37
C CYS A 87 5.24 20.43 18.34
N ARG A 88 5.26 21.39 19.27
CA ARG A 88 6.23 21.44 20.38
C ARG A 88 5.55 21.32 21.73
N LEU A 89 6.25 20.70 22.68
CA LEU A 89 5.78 20.52 24.06
C LEU A 89 6.35 21.61 24.98
N LYS A 90 5.54 22.09 25.91
CA LYS A 90 5.96 23.05 26.94
C LYS A 90 6.92 22.36 27.92
N PRO A 91 7.95 23.06 28.41
CA PRO A 91 8.84 22.53 29.45
C PRO A 91 8.06 22.20 30.74
N PRO A 92 8.59 21.29 31.58
CA PRO A 92 7.92 20.91 32.82
C PRO A 92 7.75 22.11 33.76
N ARG A 93 6.56 22.24 34.37
CA ARG A 93 6.24 23.36 35.29
C ARG A 93 6.75 23.13 36.72
N LYS A 94 6.96 21.88 37.11
CA LYS A 94 7.37 21.47 38.46
C LYS A 94 8.61 20.59 38.34
N SER A 95 9.55 20.76 39.25
CA SER A 95 10.66 19.81 39.40
C SER A 95 10.20 18.60 40.22
N LEU A 96 10.81 17.44 39.95
CA LEU A 96 10.57 16.18 40.68
C LEU A 96 11.47 16.02 41.92
N GLU A 97 12.07 17.11 42.43
CA GLU A 97 13.06 17.11 43.53
C GLU A 97 12.66 16.28 44.76
N THR A 98 11.37 16.15 45.08
CA THR A 98 10.90 15.40 46.26
C THR A 98 10.72 13.88 46.06
N GLN A 99 10.87 13.35 44.85
CA GLN A 99 10.73 11.90 44.56
C GLN A 99 11.94 11.32 43.80
N GLN A 100 13.09 12.00 43.82
CA GLN A 100 14.33 11.52 43.23
C GLN A 100 14.74 10.18 43.87
N GLY A 101 14.54 9.07 43.15
CA GLY A 101 15.16 7.79 43.53
C GLY A 101 14.46 6.51 43.07
N SER A 102 13.17 6.53 42.72
CA SER A 102 12.43 5.28 42.47
C SER A 102 12.26 4.88 40.99
N PHE A 103 12.38 5.82 40.04
CA PHE A 103 12.03 5.56 38.63
C PHE A 103 13.24 5.63 37.70
N ALA A 104 13.39 4.62 36.84
CA ALA A 104 14.49 4.55 35.88
C ALA A 104 14.24 5.37 34.60
N GLU A 105 12.98 5.55 34.22
CA GLU A 105 12.59 6.19 32.96
C GLU A 105 11.31 7.02 33.12
N THR A 106 11.13 8.01 32.26
CA THR A 106 9.86 8.74 32.10
C THR A 106 9.06 8.12 30.95
N ILE A 107 7.77 7.89 31.19
CA ILE A 107 6.81 7.40 30.19
C ILE A 107 5.91 8.56 29.81
N VAL A 108 6.02 9.03 28.58
CA VAL A 108 5.23 10.17 28.11
C VAL A 108 3.92 9.67 27.51
N ALA A 109 2.80 10.13 28.07
CA ALA A 109 1.46 9.82 27.62
C ALA A 109 0.83 11.04 26.94
N LEU A 110 0.31 10.91 25.72
CA LEU A 110 -0.37 12.00 25.01
C LEU A 110 -1.67 11.54 24.33
N ASP A 111 -2.63 12.46 24.24
CA ASP A 111 -3.87 12.32 23.47
C ASP A 111 -3.65 12.63 21.98
N GLU A 112 -4.23 11.80 21.11
CA GLU A 112 -4.28 12.01 19.67
C GLU A 112 -4.92 13.35 19.28
N VAL A 113 -6.04 13.73 19.90
CA VAL A 113 -6.75 14.96 19.51
C VAL A 113 -5.98 16.20 19.93
N GLU A 114 -5.39 16.21 21.12
CA GLU A 114 -4.51 17.30 21.53
C GLU A 114 -3.34 17.47 20.55
N ALA A 115 -2.63 16.40 20.22
CA ALA A 115 -1.49 16.47 19.30
C ALA A 115 -1.89 16.93 17.89
N GLN A 116 -2.93 16.34 17.31
CA GLN A 116 -3.28 16.56 15.90
C GLN A 116 -4.17 17.78 15.69
N ALA A 117 -5.28 17.87 16.41
CA ALA A 117 -6.30 18.90 16.16
C ALA A 117 -5.87 20.27 16.70
N ASN A 118 -5.23 20.30 17.88
CA ASN A 118 -4.90 21.57 18.53
C ASN A 118 -3.50 22.08 18.18
N HIS A 119 -2.56 21.19 17.87
CA HIS A 119 -1.14 21.55 17.70
C HIS A 119 -0.55 21.13 16.35
N SER A 120 -1.39 20.68 15.42
CA SER A 120 -1.03 20.40 14.02
C SER A 120 0.12 19.40 13.85
N CYS A 121 0.30 18.48 14.81
CA CYS A 121 1.17 17.32 14.61
C CYS A 121 0.55 16.45 13.51
N ALA A 122 1.29 16.20 12.44
CA ALA A 122 0.77 15.49 11.28
C ALA A 122 0.87 13.97 11.42
N THR A 123 1.92 13.48 12.08
CA THR A 123 2.25 12.06 12.20
C THR A 123 2.63 11.69 13.62
N VAL A 124 2.50 10.41 13.98
CA VAL A 124 2.97 9.90 15.28
C VAL A 124 4.50 10.00 15.40
N ALA A 125 5.24 9.82 14.30
CA ALA A 125 6.69 10.00 14.28
C ALA A 125 7.09 11.44 14.62
N GLN A 126 6.33 12.45 14.16
CA GLN A 126 6.55 13.85 14.53
C GLN A 126 6.28 14.10 16.02
N VAL A 127 5.23 13.50 16.58
CA VAL A 127 4.94 13.59 18.02
C VAL A 127 6.07 12.95 18.83
N ALA A 128 6.54 11.76 18.44
CA ALA A 128 7.66 11.09 19.09
C ALA A 128 8.95 11.93 19.04
N GLN A 129 9.22 12.61 17.92
CA GLN A 129 10.34 13.54 17.80
C GLN A 129 10.18 14.73 18.77
N ALA A 130 8.98 15.31 18.88
CA ALA A 130 8.70 16.39 19.83
C ALA A 130 8.89 15.94 21.29
N ILE A 131 8.51 14.69 21.61
CA ILE A 131 8.74 14.09 22.92
C ILE A 131 10.24 13.89 23.20
N LEU A 132 11.00 13.46 22.20
CA LEU A 132 12.45 13.28 22.33
C LEU A 132 13.15 14.62 22.60
N GLU A 133 12.72 15.69 21.93
CA GLU A 133 13.19 17.05 22.18
C GLU A 133 12.76 17.55 23.57
N PHE A 134 11.52 17.29 23.96
CA PHE A 134 11.02 17.58 25.30
C PHE A 134 11.80 16.86 26.40
N GLY A 135 12.23 15.62 26.16
CA GLY A 135 13.06 14.85 27.09
C GLY A 135 14.35 15.58 27.51
N LYS A 136 14.91 16.42 26.64
CA LYS A 136 16.08 17.26 26.98
C LYS A 136 15.76 18.36 28.00
N SER A 137 14.49 18.80 28.04
CA SER A 137 14.01 19.78 29.03
C SER A 137 13.59 19.14 30.37
N LEU A 138 13.46 17.82 30.40
CA LEU A 138 13.14 17.05 31.60
C LEU A 138 14.36 16.86 32.51
N GLU A 139 15.56 16.69 31.95
CA GLU A 139 16.80 16.47 32.71
C GLU A 139 17.09 17.60 33.72
N PRO A 140 17.02 18.90 33.37
CA PRO A 140 17.23 19.99 34.33
C PRO A 140 16.14 20.06 35.42
N ALA A 141 14.98 19.46 35.17
CA ALA A 141 13.87 19.39 36.11
C ALA A 141 13.92 18.12 36.99
N SER A 142 15.02 17.36 36.95
CA SER A 142 15.24 16.13 37.74
C SER A 142 14.35 14.95 37.36
N TYR A 143 13.85 14.91 36.13
CA TYR A 143 13.12 13.74 35.62
C TYR A 143 14.07 12.72 34.98
N PRO A 144 13.79 11.40 35.09
CA PRO A 144 14.51 10.38 34.33
C PRO A 144 14.36 10.58 32.81
N PRO A 145 15.27 10.03 31.98
CA PRO A 145 15.18 10.13 30.54
C PRO A 145 13.89 9.50 30.00
N VAL A 146 13.36 10.03 28.90
CA VAL A 146 12.15 9.48 28.27
C VAL A 146 12.44 8.14 27.62
N GLY A 147 11.77 7.08 28.09
CA GLY A 147 11.98 5.71 27.60
C GLY A 147 10.89 5.21 26.65
N VAL A 148 9.63 5.66 26.85
CA VAL A 148 8.46 5.16 26.12
C VAL A 148 7.48 6.28 25.83
N PHE A 149 6.86 6.21 24.65
CA PHE A 149 5.74 7.04 24.26
C PHE A 149 4.45 6.19 24.23
N VAL A 150 3.47 6.58 25.04
CA VAL A 150 2.10 6.02 25.04
C VAL A 150 1.18 7.00 24.33
N TYR A 151 0.61 6.57 23.20
CA TYR A 151 -0.28 7.39 22.39
C TYR A 151 -1.73 6.91 22.50
N PHE A 152 -2.57 7.72 23.13
CA PHE A 152 -3.99 7.42 23.32
C PHE A 152 -4.77 7.84 22.08
N LEU A 153 -5.30 6.86 21.35
CA LEU A 153 -6.16 7.11 20.21
C LEU A 153 -7.53 7.55 20.71
N ARG A 154 -8.10 8.59 20.09
CA ARG A 154 -9.45 9.05 20.42
C ARG A 154 -10.42 8.76 19.28
N SER A 155 -9.92 8.75 18.06
CA SER A 155 -10.72 8.40 16.89
C SER A 155 -11.06 6.91 16.91
N GLN A 156 -12.34 6.58 16.74
CA GLN A 156 -12.74 5.20 16.44
C GLN A 156 -12.39 4.91 14.99
N MET A 157 -11.56 3.90 14.76
CA MET A 157 -11.14 3.51 13.42
C MET A 157 -11.60 2.08 13.11
N PRO A 158 -11.94 1.77 11.85
CA PRO A 158 -12.34 0.43 11.47
C PRO A 158 -11.16 -0.53 11.61
N GLY A 159 -11.40 -1.67 12.28
CA GLY A 159 -10.37 -2.67 12.58
C GLY A 159 -9.67 -2.41 13.92
N GLU A 160 -8.55 -3.10 14.12
CA GLU A 160 -7.74 -2.95 15.33
C GLU A 160 -6.83 -1.70 15.26
N ALA A 161 -6.42 -1.19 16.42
CA ALA A 161 -5.50 -0.08 16.51
C ALA A 161 -4.13 -0.43 15.89
N GLY A 162 -3.51 0.55 15.21
CA GLY A 162 -2.19 0.39 14.60
C GLY A 162 -2.17 -0.41 13.30
N GLY A 163 -3.32 -0.63 12.65
CA GLY A 163 -3.41 -1.17 11.30
C GLY A 163 -2.94 -0.17 10.22
N PRO A 164 -2.83 -0.60 8.95
CA PRO A 164 -2.32 0.23 7.85
C PRO A 164 -3.16 1.48 7.55
N TYR A 165 -4.41 1.51 8.00
CA TYR A 165 -5.36 2.62 7.74
C TYR A 165 -5.91 3.22 9.03
N THR A 166 -5.45 2.74 10.18
CA THR A 166 -5.83 3.27 11.48
C THR A 166 -4.59 3.97 12.01
N VAL A 167 -4.52 5.28 12.18
CA VAL A 167 -3.32 6.06 12.58
C VAL A 167 -2.62 6.74 11.39
N ARG A 168 -2.38 8.04 11.59
CA ARG A 168 -1.67 8.91 10.66
C ARG A 168 -0.16 8.67 10.77
N ASN A 169 0.34 7.74 9.96
CA ASN A 169 1.76 7.41 9.90
C ASN A 169 2.51 8.12 8.77
N THR A 170 1.79 8.70 7.81
CA THR A 170 2.35 9.32 6.61
C THR A 170 2.30 10.85 6.70
N ALA A 171 3.42 11.51 6.40
CA ALA A 171 3.46 12.96 6.30
C ALA A 171 2.68 13.45 5.07
N HIS A 172 2.09 14.65 5.17
CA HIS A 172 1.42 15.30 4.03
C HIS A 172 2.34 16.28 3.27
N ARG A 173 3.54 16.54 3.77
CA ARG A 173 4.54 17.43 3.17
C ARG A 173 5.95 16.97 3.51
N ILE A 174 6.90 17.31 2.64
CA ILE A 174 8.33 17.05 2.84
C ILE A 174 8.81 17.81 4.09
N GLY A 175 9.69 17.17 4.88
CA GLY A 175 10.29 17.74 6.09
C GLY A 175 9.53 17.44 7.38
N ILE A 176 8.32 16.87 7.31
CA ILE A 176 7.67 16.28 8.48
C ILE A 176 8.20 14.85 8.66
N PRO A 177 8.70 14.47 9.85
CA PRO A 177 9.09 13.09 10.14
C PRO A 177 7.92 12.12 9.96
N ASP A 178 8.12 10.99 9.29
CA ASP A 178 7.12 9.94 9.12
C ASP A 178 7.75 8.54 9.15
N GLY A 179 6.92 7.49 9.08
CA GLY A 179 7.37 6.12 9.23
C GLY A 179 7.60 5.70 10.69
N ASP A 180 8.77 5.13 10.97
CA ASP A 180 9.11 4.59 12.30
C ASP A 180 9.42 5.74 13.27
N PRO A 181 8.72 5.86 14.42
CA PRO A 181 9.01 6.89 15.40
C PRO A 181 10.38 6.70 16.05
N ALA A 182 11.00 7.82 16.45
CA ALA A 182 12.30 7.82 17.11
C ALA A 182 12.29 7.22 18.53
N LEU A 183 11.10 7.08 19.14
CA LEU A 183 10.90 6.50 20.46
C LEU A 183 10.05 5.24 20.38
N PRO A 184 10.30 4.22 21.24
CA PRO A 184 9.39 3.09 21.40
C PRO A 184 7.99 3.60 21.72
N THR A 185 7.06 3.37 20.78
CA THR A 185 5.72 3.94 20.82
C THR A 185 4.68 2.84 20.87
N VAL A 186 3.74 2.96 21.80
CA VAL A 186 2.60 2.06 21.96
C VAL A 186 1.30 2.82 21.78
N LEU A 187 0.32 2.18 21.15
CA LEU A 187 -1.00 2.75 20.89
C LEU A 187 -2.02 2.17 21.87
N VAL A 188 -2.82 3.04 22.48
CA VAL A 188 -3.96 2.63 23.31
C VAL A 188 -5.26 2.91 22.53
N PRO A 189 -6.13 1.91 22.33
CA PRO A 189 -7.36 2.10 21.55
C PRO A 189 -8.34 3.09 22.17
N SER A 190 -9.16 3.72 21.32
CA SER A 190 -10.17 4.71 21.73
C SER A 190 -11.25 4.19 22.67
N LYS A 191 -11.51 2.88 22.69
CA LYS A 191 -12.46 2.29 23.66
C LYS A 191 -12.04 2.44 25.12
N TYR A 192 -10.74 2.64 25.40
CA TYR A 192 -10.22 2.86 26.76
C TYR A 192 -9.89 4.33 27.03
N TYR A 193 -10.08 5.21 26.04
CA TYR A 193 -9.65 6.60 26.13
C TYR A 193 -10.29 7.32 27.31
N ASN A 194 -11.61 7.30 27.44
CA ASN A 194 -12.32 8.04 28.49
C ASN A 194 -11.89 7.58 29.89
N GLU A 195 -11.86 6.26 30.13
CA GLU A 195 -11.48 5.69 31.43
C GLU A 195 -10.01 5.99 31.78
N ALA A 196 -9.11 5.90 30.79
CA ALA A 196 -7.72 6.23 30.98
C ALA A 196 -7.59 7.71 31.35
N VAL A 197 -8.10 8.60 30.51
CA VAL A 197 -8.04 10.06 30.69
C VAL A 197 -8.63 10.48 32.03
N GLU A 198 -9.80 9.96 32.41
CA GLU A 198 -10.41 10.26 33.70
C GLU A 198 -9.56 9.78 34.88
N SER A 199 -8.91 8.62 34.79
CA SER A 199 -8.09 8.08 35.88
C SER A 199 -6.72 8.74 35.98
N PHE A 200 -6.04 9.04 34.87
CA PHE A 200 -4.66 9.54 34.91
C PHE A 200 -4.55 11.06 34.86
N LEU A 201 -5.43 11.77 34.13
CA LEU A 201 -5.40 13.24 34.11
C LEU A 201 -5.84 13.84 35.44
N SER A 202 -6.63 13.10 36.21
CA SER A 202 -7.10 13.52 37.54
C SER A 202 -6.11 13.17 38.66
N ALA A 203 -5.05 12.41 38.37
CA ALA A 203 -4.07 12.03 39.38
C ALA A 203 -3.26 13.25 39.84
N ALA A 204 -3.34 13.55 41.14
CA ALA A 204 -2.61 14.67 41.76
C ALA A 204 -1.11 14.36 41.95
N GLU A 205 -0.76 13.07 41.99
CA GLU A 205 0.58 12.56 42.24
C GLU A 205 1.14 11.85 40.99
N PRO A 206 2.48 11.76 40.87
CA PRO A 206 3.09 10.96 39.82
C PRO A 206 2.63 9.50 39.86
N VAL A 207 2.23 8.99 38.70
CA VAL A 207 1.72 7.63 38.55
C VAL A 207 2.81 6.75 37.99
N GLU A 208 3.14 5.66 38.70
CA GLU A 208 3.99 4.60 38.15
C GLU A 208 3.20 3.82 37.09
N MET A 209 3.79 3.71 35.90
CA MET A 209 3.23 2.96 34.79
C MET A 209 4.23 1.91 34.31
N THR A 210 3.73 0.70 34.08
CA THR A 210 4.44 -0.37 33.39
C THR A 210 3.86 -0.53 32.00
N VAL A 211 4.72 -0.48 30.98
CA VAL A 211 4.37 -0.72 29.57
C VAL A 211 5.04 -2.01 29.13
N ILE A 212 4.21 -2.94 28.67
CA ILE A 212 4.61 -4.20 28.06
C ILE A 212 4.21 -4.11 26.59
N GLN A 213 5.17 -4.23 25.68
CA GLN A 213 4.91 -4.20 24.24
C GLN A 213 5.43 -5.48 23.58
N GLU A 214 4.60 -6.04 22.71
CA GLU A 214 4.96 -7.14 21.82
C GLU A 214 4.62 -6.78 20.37
N PRO A 215 5.39 -7.28 19.38
CA PRO A 215 5.08 -7.07 17.97
C PRO A 215 3.63 -7.40 17.62
N GLY A 216 2.89 -6.40 17.16
CA GLY A 216 1.51 -6.55 16.67
C GLY A 216 1.36 -7.69 15.65
N PRO A 217 0.17 -8.32 15.54
CA PRO A 217 -0.02 -9.47 14.66
C PRO A 217 0.23 -9.15 13.18
N TRP A 218 -0.08 -7.93 12.72
CA TRP A 218 0.30 -7.43 11.39
C TRP A 218 1.82 -7.41 11.23
N ASN A 219 2.53 -6.83 12.20
CA ASN A 219 3.98 -6.68 12.19
C ASN A 219 4.69 -8.03 12.24
N LYS A 220 4.16 -9.02 12.97
CA LYS A 220 4.67 -10.41 12.92
C LYS A 220 4.67 -10.97 11.50
N GLN A 221 3.66 -10.67 10.70
CA GLN A 221 3.58 -11.13 9.30
C GLN A 221 4.40 -10.26 8.34
N VAL A 222 4.20 -8.94 8.33
CA VAL A 222 4.85 -8.04 7.36
C VAL A 222 6.34 -7.83 7.64
N LEU A 223 6.80 -7.98 8.88
CA LEU A 223 8.22 -7.91 9.23
C LEU A 223 8.90 -9.29 9.23
N SER A 224 8.15 -10.37 8.94
CA SER A 224 8.67 -11.74 8.90
C SER A 224 9.80 -11.90 7.87
N ARG A 225 10.66 -12.90 8.13
CA ARG A 225 11.71 -13.28 7.18
C ARG A 225 11.13 -13.76 5.85
N ASP A 226 9.99 -14.44 5.88
CA ASP A 226 9.34 -15.00 4.70
C ASP A 226 8.80 -13.90 3.79
N TYR A 227 8.08 -12.94 4.36
CA TYR A 227 7.57 -11.79 3.60
C TYR A 227 8.71 -10.96 3.01
N LYS A 228 9.78 -10.70 3.78
CA LYS A 228 10.97 -10.01 3.27
C LYS A 228 11.63 -10.79 2.14
N SER A 229 11.78 -12.11 2.28
CA SER A 229 12.35 -12.96 1.24
C SER A 229 11.53 -12.91 -0.05
N PHE A 230 10.20 -12.92 0.08
CA PHE A 230 9.29 -12.72 -1.04
C PHE A 230 9.51 -11.37 -1.75
N LEU A 231 9.63 -10.27 -1.00
CA LEU A 231 9.94 -8.95 -1.57
C LEU A 231 11.29 -8.95 -2.30
N TRP A 232 12.32 -9.58 -1.75
CA TRP A 232 13.64 -9.72 -2.41
C TRP A 232 13.55 -10.50 -3.72
N VAL A 233 12.74 -11.56 -3.77
CA VAL A 233 12.51 -12.32 -5.02
C VAL A 233 11.83 -11.43 -6.06
N LEU A 234 10.79 -10.68 -5.70
CA LEU A 234 10.15 -9.74 -6.62
C LEU A 234 11.13 -8.66 -7.10
N MET A 235 11.96 -8.15 -6.21
CA MET A 235 12.99 -7.17 -6.52
C MET A 235 13.99 -7.72 -7.54
N ALA A 236 14.48 -8.95 -7.33
CA ALA A 236 15.42 -9.62 -8.23
C ALA A 236 14.80 -9.90 -9.61
N VAL A 237 13.55 -10.35 -9.65
CA VAL A 237 12.83 -10.60 -10.91
C VAL A 237 12.68 -9.30 -11.70
N ASN A 238 12.14 -8.23 -11.11
CA ASN A 238 12.00 -6.95 -11.81
C ASN A 238 13.37 -6.37 -12.22
N GLY A 239 14.39 -6.47 -11.36
CA GLY A 239 15.76 -6.05 -11.66
C GLY A 239 16.35 -6.77 -12.87
N PHE A 240 16.16 -8.09 -12.97
CA PHE A 240 16.59 -8.87 -14.13
C PHE A 240 15.93 -8.38 -15.43
N PHE A 241 14.62 -8.13 -15.43
CA PHE A 241 13.92 -7.62 -16.61
C PHE A 241 14.36 -6.20 -16.99
N ILE A 242 14.60 -5.33 -16.01
CA ILE A 242 15.15 -3.99 -16.24
C ILE A 242 16.51 -4.08 -16.93
N VAL A 243 17.45 -4.86 -16.38
CA VAL A 243 18.79 -5.05 -16.95
C VAL A 243 18.72 -5.63 -18.36
N ASN A 244 17.88 -6.64 -18.57
CA ASN A 244 17.68 -7.22 -19.90
C ASN A 244 17.14 -6.19 -20.91
N SER A 245 16.14 -5.38 -20.54
CA SER A 245 15.61 -4.34 -21.42
C SER A 245 16.64 -3.25 -21.74
N ILE A 246 17.44 -2.82 -20.75
CA ILE A 246 18.55 -1.89 -20.97
C ILE A 246 19.57 -2.50 -21.94
N ALA A 247 19.97 -3.76 -21.73
CA ALA A 247 20.91 -4.46 -22.62
C ALA A 247 20.40 -4.52 -24.07
N GLN A 248 19.10 -4.79 -24.28
CA GLN A 248 18.50 -4.78 -25.61
C GLN A 248 18.54 -3.39 -26.26
N ILE A 249 18.25 -2.33 -25.50
CA ILE A 249 18.36 -0.94 -25.99
C ILE A 249 19.82 -0.62 -26.36
N CYS A 250 20.79 -1.01 -25.52
CA CYS A 250 22.21 -0.81 -25.79
C CYS A 250 22.65 -1.56 -27.06
N ILE A 251 22.23 -2.82 -27.24
CA ILE A 251 22.53 -3.59 -28.45
C ILE A 251 21.96 -2.90 -29.71
N LEU A 252 20.73 -2.38 -29.64
CA LEU A 252 20.12 -1.62 -30.74
C LEU A 252 20.85 -0.30 -31.01
N ALA A 253 21.35 0.36 -29.97
CA ALA A 253 22.11 1.60 -30.09
C ALA A 253 23.48 1.34 -30.75
N VAL A 254 24.22 0.34 -30.27
CA VAL A 254 25.54 -0.03 -30.79
C VAL A 254 25.43 -0.53 -32.23
N SER A 255 24.38 -1.28 -32.57
CA SER A 255 24.12 -1.71 -33.95
C SER A 255 23.62 -0.60 -34.87
N ARG A 256 23.44 0.63 -34.35
CA ARG A 256 22.85 1.79 -35.05
C ARG A 256 21.46 1.50 -35.62
N GLN A 257 20.75 0.54 -35.05
CA GLN A 257 19.37 0.19 -35.41
C GLN A 257 18.34 0.87 -34.50
N LEU A 258 18.79 1.63 -33.50
CA LEU A 258 17.92 2.38 -32.61
C LEU A 258 17.23 3.52 -33.38
N ARG A 259 15.98 3.29 -33.75
CA ARG A 259 15.09 4.33 -34.27
C ARG A 259 14.30 4.92 -33.10
N TRP A 260 14.11 6.24 -33.07
CA TRP A 260 13.29 6.91 -32.06
C TRP A 260 11.79 6.71 -32.32
N GLU A 261 11.36 5.46 -32.36
CA GLU A 261 9.97 5.06 -32.55
C GLU A 261 9.21 5.05 -31.22
N ARG A 262 7.88 5.20 -31.29
CA ARG A 262 6.97 5.16 -30.13
C ARG A 262 7.17 3.91 -29.26
N ARG A 263 7.61 2.78 -29.86
CA ARG A 263 7.93 1.53 -29.15
C ARG A 263 9.07 1.69 -28.15
N ASN A 264 10.15 2.36 -28.56
CA ASN A 264 11.31 2.57 -27.68
C ASN A 264 10.97 3.54 -26.56
N LEU A 265 10.12 4.54 -26.82
CA LEU A 265 9.58 5.42 -25.79
C LEU A 265 8.78 4.65 -24.72
N VAL A 266 7.86 3.76 -25.13
CA VAL A 266 7.10 2.90 -24.21
C VAL A 266 8.03 2.10 -23.30
N VAL A 267 9.09 1.53 -23.86
CA VAL A 267 10.03 0.70 -23.09
C VAL A 267 10.86 1.56 -22.13
N CYS A 268 11.33 2.75 -22.55
CA CYS A 268 12.02 3.66 -21.64
C CYS A 268 11.13 4.06 -20.45
N ILE A 269 9.87 4.42 -20.69
CA ILE A 269 8.92 4.76 -19.62
C ILE A 269 8.68 3.55 -18.71
N ALA A 270 8.55 2.34 -19.28
CA ALA A 270 8.39 1.11 -18.52
C ALA A 270 9.63 0.79 -17.65
N ILE A 271 10.84 1.01 -18.15
CA ILE A 271 12.09 0.84 -17.38
C ILE A 271 12.09 1.80 -16.18
N VAL A 272 11.82 3.09 -16.40
CA VAL A 272 11.77 4.08 -15.32
C VAL A 272 10.69 3.73 -14.30
N SER A 273 9.49 3.39 -14.76
CA SER A 273 8.39 2.95 -13.90
C SER A 273 8.80 1.75 -13.04
N ALA A 274 9.35 0.70 -13.65
CA ALA A 274 9.78 -0.51 -12.95
C ALA A 274 10.92 -0.24 -11.96
N ALA A 275 11.87 0.62 -12.30
CA ALA A 275 12.97 1.01 -11.41
C ALA A 275 12.45 1.74 -10.17
N LEU A 276 11.52 2.69 -10.34
CA LEU A 276 10.87 3.37 -9.20
C LEU A 276 10.13 2.36 -8.31
N PHE A 277 9.37 1.43 -8.89
CA PHE A 277 8.69 0.38 -8.11
C PHE A 277 9.67 -0.51 -7.34
N VAL A 278 10.74 -0.98 -7.99
CA VAL A 278 11.80 -1.76 -7.33
C VAL A 278 12.40 -1.00 -6.15
N ALA A 279 12.62 0.31 -6.28
CA ALA A 279 13.11 1.15 -5.20
C ALA A 279 12.13 1.26 -4.01
N THR A 280 10.81 1.11 -4.23
CA THR A 280 9.81 1.12 -3.14
C THR A 280 9.75 -0.17 -2.33
N LEU A 281 10.16 -1.32 -2.90
CA LEU A 281 10.03 -2.63 -2.23
C LEU A 281 10.72 -2.71 -0.85
N PRO A 282 11.94 -2.19 -0.62
CA PRO A 282 12.57 -2.21 0.70
C PRO A 282 12.10 -1.07 1.62
N MET A 283 11.35 -0.09 1.12
CA MET A 283 10.93 1.08 1.89
C MET A 283 9.75 0.78 2.80
N ASN A 284 9.61 1.53 3.90
CA ASN A 284 8.40 1.47 4.72
C ASN A 284 7.23 2.09 3.91
N PRO A 285 6.14 1.34 3.63
CA PRO A 285 5.01 1.82 2.84
C PRO A 285 4.22 2.94 3.52
N THR A 286 4.46 3.23 4.80
CA THR A 286 3.82 4.34 5.51
C THR A 286 4.54 5.68 5.30
N THR A 287 5.71 5.70 4.65
CA THR A 287 6.45 6.94 4.38
C THR A 287 5.93 7.64 3.14
N LEU A 288 5.91 8.98 3.17
CA LEU A 288 5.50 9.85 2.06
C LEU A 288 6.36 9.59 0.82
N LEU A 289 7.66 9.35 0.99
CA LEU A 289 8.57 9.02 -0.11
C LEU A 289 8.15 7.73 -0.83
N SER A 290 7.89 6.66 -0.08
CA SER A 290 7.46 5.38 -0.65
C SER A 290 6.14 5.52 -1.41
N ILE A 291 5.16 6.21 -0.83
CA ILE A 291 3.86 6.45 -1.46
C ILE A 291 4.00 7.29 -2.73
N THR A 292 4.81 8.35 -2.69
CA THR A 292 5.04 9.23 -3.86
C THR A 292 5.69 8.44 -4.99
N LEU A 293 6.76 7.69 -4.70
CA LEU A 293 7.43 6.84 -5.68
C LEU A 293 6.49 5.79 -6.30
N LEU A 294 5.65 5.17 -5.46
CA LEU A 294 4.66 4.18 -5.92
C LEU A 294 3.61 4.82 -6.84
N GLN A 295 3.09 6.00 -6.47
CA GLN A 295 2.12 6.74 -7.29
C GLN A 295 2.73 7.19 -8.62
N THR A 296 3.94 7.77 -8.60
CA THR A 296 4.67 8.15 -9.82
C THR A 296 4.94 6.92 -10.70
N SER A 297 5.39 5.82 -10.11
CA SER A 297 5.61 4.57 -10.83
C SER A 297 4.33 4.06 -11.50
N SER A 298 3.20 4.06 -10.77
CA SER A 298 1.88 3.66 -11.30
C SER A 298 1.37 4.58 -12.42
N LEU A 299 1.63 5.89 -12.32
CA LEU A 299 1.28 6.85 -13.36
C LEU A 299 2.08 6.58 -14.64
N LEU A 300 3.41 6.46 -14.53
CA LEU A 300 4.29 6.15 -15.66
C LEU A 300 3.93 4.80 -16.29
N PHE A 301 3.63 3.80 -15.47
CA PHE A 301 3.15 2.50 -15.93
C PHE A 301 1.88 2.65 -16.78
N SER A 302 0.91 3.43 -16.29
CA SER A 302 -0.36 3.65 -16.98
C SER A 302 -0.15 4.34 -18.33
N ILE A 303 0.71 5.37 -18.38
CA ILE A 303 1.08 6.06 -19.63
C ILE A 303 1.71 5.08 -20.62
N ALA A 304 2.69 4.28 -20.18
CA ALA A 304 3.35 3.28 -21.04
C ALA A 304 2.35 2.25 -21.58
N PHE A 305 1.43 1.78 -20.74
CA PHE A 305 0.39 0.83 -21.11
C PHE A 305 -0.59 1.43 -22.14
N TYR A 306 -1.06 2.67 -21.94
CA TYR A 306 -1.93 3.35 -22.91
C TYR A 306 -1.23 3.56 -24.26
N LEU A 307 0.04 3.97 -24.26
CA LEU A 307 0.82 4.10 -25.49
C LEU A 307 1.00 2.75 -26.20
N LEU A 308 1.22 1.67 -25.46
CA LEU A 308 1.28 0.32 -26.01
C LEU A 308 -0.03 -0.09 -26.67
N LEU A 309 -1.17 0.18 -26.01
CA LEU A 309 -2.50 -0.07 -26.57
C LEU A 309 -2.72 0.72 -27.85
N LEU A 310 -2.33 2.00 -27.90
CA LEU A 310 -2.43 2.80 -29.12
C LEU A 310 -1.59 2.23 -30.27
N ILE A 311 -0.36 1.77 -29.98
CA ILE A 311 0.49 1.10 -30.97
C ILE A 311 -0.18 -0.18 -31.47
N TRP A 312 -0.78 -0.97 -30.57
CA TRP A 312 -1.49 -2.20 -30.93
C TRP A 312 -2.73 -1.91 -31.78
N CYS A 313 -3.54 -0.92 -31.42
CA CYS A 313 -4.69 -0.50 -32.21
C CYS A 313 -4.27 -0.07 -33.62
N ALA A 314 -3.19 0.71 -33.75
CA ALA A 314 -2.68 1.12 -35.06
C ALA A 314 -2.19 -0.08 -35.89
N ILE A 315 -1.53 -1.07 -35.28
CA ILE A 315 -1.11 -2.30 -35.96
C ILE A 315 -2.34 -3.12 -36.39
N LEU A 316 -3.36 -3.24 -35.53
CA LEU A 316 -4.58 -3.96 -35.83
C LEU A 316 -5.38 -3.26 -36.93
N GLN A 317 -5.45 -1.92 -36.93
CA GLN A 317 -6.08 -1.13 -37.98
C GLN A 317 -5.34 -1.29 -39.31
N ALA A 318 -4.01 -1.17 -39.33
CA ALA A 318 -3.23 -1.39 -40.55
C ALA A 318 -3.45 -2.80 -41.12
N LYS A 319 -3.50 -3.82 -40.25
CA LYS A 319 -3.81 -5.19 -40.66
C LYS A 319 -5.26 -5.38 -41.07
N ALA A 320 -6.20 -4.69 -40.43
CA ALA A 320 -7.61 -4.72 -40.78
C ALA A 320 -7.84 -4.01 -42.12
N GLU A 321 -7.13 -2.93 -42.40
CA GLU A 321 -7.12 -2.24 -43.69
C GLU A 321 -6.46 -3.11 -44.76
N GLU A 322 -5.35 -3.79 -44.48
CA GLU A 322 -4.77 -4.79 -45.40
C GLU A 322 -5.75 -5.94 -45.65
N ALA A 323 -6.33 -6.52 -44.59
CA ALA A 323 -7.34 -7.57 -44.70
C ALA A 323 -8.58 -7.06 -45.43
N CYS A 324 -8.98 -5.80 -45.25
CA CYS A 324 -10.06 -5.11 -45.95
C CYS A 324 -9.67 -4.81 -47.40
N ARG A 325 -8.40 -4.54 -47.72
CA ARG A 325 -7.91 -4.36 -49.10
C ARG A 325 -7.94 -5.70 -49.84
N TYR A 326 -7.52 -6.78 -49.18
CA TYR A 326 -7.62 -8.15 -49.69
C TYR A 326 -9.06 -8.67 -49.75
N THR A 327 -9.93 -8.30 -48.79
CA THR A 327 -11.36 -8.59 -48.90
C THR A 327 -12.07 -7.65 -49.85
N THR A 328 -11.63 -6.44 -50.13
CA THR A 328 -12.25 -5.58 -51.17
C THR A 328 -11.85 -6.06 -52.55
N ILE A 329 -10.60 -6.50 -52.76
CA ILE A 329 -10.18 -7.20 -53.98
C ILE A 329 -10.89 -8.55 -54.10
N GLY A 330 -11.01 -9.28 -52.99
CA GLY A 330 -11.75 -10.54 -52.90
C GLY A 330 -13.26 -10.38 -53.12
N ILE A 331 -13.87 -9.31 -52.61
CA ILE A 331 -15.29 -8.90 -52.73
C ILE A 331 -15.53 -8.30 -54.11
N GLN A 332 -14.58 -7.65 -54.77
CA GLN A 332 -14.69 -7.25 -56.18
C GLN A 332 -14.64 -8.49 -57.09
N LEU A 333 -13.76 -9.45 -56.82
CA LEU A 333 -13.76 -10.76 -57.50
C LEU A 333 -15.00 -11.61 -57.18
N THR A 334 -15.48 -11.58 -55.93
CA THR A 334 -16.69 -12.31 -55.52
C THR A 334 -17.98 -11.56 -55.81
N MET A 335 -18.01 -10.24 -56.01
CA MET A 335 -19.17 -9.52 -56.54
C MET A 335 -19.23 -9.65 -58.05
N ALA A 336 -18.10 -9.74 -58.77
CA ALA A 336 -18.10 -10.19 -60.16
C ALA A 336 -18.69 -11.61 -60.32
N SER A 337 -18.48 -12.50 -59.34
CA SER A 337 -19.07 -13.86 -59.33
C SER A 337 -20.44 -13.97 -58.65
N ARG A 338 -20.78 -13.08 -57.70
CA ARG A 338 -22.06 -13.06 -56.96
C ARG A 338 -23.10 -12.10 -57.51
N SER A 339 -22.79 -11.15 -58.39
CA SER A 339 -23.82 -10.44 -59.17
C SER A 339 -24.58 -11.40 -60.12
N MET A 340 -24.03 -12.60 -60.38
CA MET A 340 -24.76 -13.71 -61.02
C MET A 340 -25.65 -14.51 -60.03
N LEU A 341 -25.45 -14.38 -58.71
CA LEU A 341 -26.14 -15.19 -57.68
C LEU A 341 -27.05 -14.36 -56.74
N ALA A 342 -26.83 -13.06 -56.61
CA ALA A 342 -27.50 -12.15 -55.67
C ALA A 342 -28.88 -11.64 -56.13
N CYS A 343 -29.34 -12.00 -57.34
CA CYS A 343 -30.77 -11.91 -57.66
C CYS A 343 -31.62 -12.93 -56.87
N PHE A 344 -31.00 -13.91 -56.19
CA PHE A 344 -31.75 -15.06 -55.67
C PHE A 344 -32.10 -15.01 -54.17
N PHE A 345 -31.47 -14.17 -53.33
CA PHE A 345 -31.49 -14.42 -51.87
C PHE A 345 -31.76 -13.27 -50.89
N LEU A 346 -32.01 -12.02 -51.29
CA LEU A 346 -32.27 -10.94 -50.31
C LEU A 346 -33.75 -10.80 -49.93
N ARG A 347 -34.28 -11.82 -49.23
CA ARG A 347 -35.48 -11.72 -48.40
C ARG A 347 -35.13 -12.38 -47.06
N LYS A 348 -35.42 -11.69 -45.94
CA LYS A 348 -35.12 -12.05 -44.53
C LYS A 348 -33.65 -11.78 -44.14
N GLN A 349 -33.33 -11.10 -43.04
CA GLN A 349 -34.05 -10.95 -41.78
C GLN A 349 -33.35 -9.90 -40.90
N ASP A 350 -34.12 -9.06 -40.24
CA ASP A 350 -33.67 -7.99 -39.35
C ASP A 350 -34.24 -8.20 -37.92
N ARG A 351 -33.51 -7.69 -36.91
CA ARG A 351 -33.86 -7.40 -35.48
C ARG A 351 -33.94 -8.52 -34.42
N HIS A 352 -33.14 -8.39 -33.34
CA HIS A 352 -33.52 -7.73 -32.06
C HIS A 352 -32.54 -8.07 -30.90
N CYS A 353 -32.19 -7.09 -30.05
CA CYS A 353 -31.57 -7.33 -28.74
C CYS A 353 -32.15 -6.34 -27.70
N LYS A 354 -32.56 -6.84 -26.52
CA LYS A 354 -33.14 -6.05 -25.41
C LYS A 354 -32.38 -6.28 -24.09
N SER A 355 -32.28 -5.20 -23.33
CA SER A 355 -31.57 -4.97 -22.07
C SER A 355 -32.38 -5.41 -20.84
N GLN A 356 -31.90 -6.41 -20.08
CA GLN A 356 -32.43 -6.75 -18.74
C GLN A 356 -31.38 -7.31 -17.75
N THR A 357 -30.15 -7.58 -18.19
CA THR A 357 -29.09 -8.21 -17.40
C THR A 357 -28.31 -7.26 -16.49
N THR A 358 -28.40 -5.94 -16.70
CA THR A 358 -27.55 -4.94 -16.02
C THR A 358 -27.92 -4.71 -14.55
N HIS A 359 -29.21 -4.78 -14.18
CA HIS A 359 -29.64 -4.46 -12.81
C HIS A 359 -29.29 -5.53 -11.76
N ARG A 360 -29.24 -6.81 -12.12
CA ARG A 360 -28.87 -7.89 -11.17
C ARG A 360 -27.36 -7.95 -10.88
N ALA A 361 -26.53 -7.45 -11.79
CA ALA A 361 -25.08 -7.41 -11.61
C ALA A 361 -24.67 -6.37 -10.54
N LEU A 362 -25.34 -5.20 -10.51
CA LEU A 362 -25.07 -4.14 -9.54
C LEU A 362 -25.38 -4.51 -8.09
N GLY A 363 -26.47 -5.25 -7.84
CA GLY A 363 -26.82 -5.70 -6.47
C GLY A 363 -25.82 -6.70 -5.89
N LYS A 364 -25.31 -7.62 -6.72
CA LYS A 364 -24.26 -8.58 -6.29
C LYS A 364 -22.91 -7.91 -6.06
N ALA A 365 -22.58 -6.87 -6.84
CA ALA A 365 -21.37 -6.08 -6.63
C ALA A 365 -21.40 -5.31 -5.30
N SER A 366 -22.54 -4.71 -4.94
CA SER A 366 -22.72 -3.99 -3.67
C SER A 366 -22.54 -4.90 -2.44
N ASN A 367 -23.18 -6.07 -2.42
CA ASN A 367 -23.04 -7.00 -1.29
C ASN A 367 -21.64 -7.60 -1.19
N SER A 368 -20.93 -7.74 -2.32
CA SER A 368 -19.53 -8.17 -2.33
C SER A 368 -18.58 -7.08 -1.83
N LEU A 369 -18.92 -5.79 -2.03
CA LEU A 369 -18.18 -4.66 -1.49
C LEU A 369 -18.33 -4.56 0.04
N ILE A 370 -19.53 -4.75 0.57
CA ILE A 370 -19.79 -4.76 2.03
C ILE A 370 -19.09 -5.96 2.72
N ALA A 371 -19.12 -7.14 2.10
CA ALA A 371 -18.33 -8.29 2.58
C ALA A 371 -16.82 -8.02 2.47
N GLY A 372 -16.40 -7.26 1.45
CA GLY A 372 -15.04 -6.74 1.32
C GLY A 372 -14.64 -5.85 2.50
N ASP A 373 -15.51 -4.93 2.93
CA ASP A 373 -15.24 -4.02 4.07
C ASP A 373 -15.07 -4.78 5.40
N VAL A 374 -15.81 -5.86 5.62
CA VAL A 374 -15.62 -6.75 6.79
C VAL A 374 -14.28 -7.49 6.72
N LEU A 375 -13.82 -7.83 5.51
CA LEU A 375 -12.53 -8.48 5.31
C LEU A 375 -11.35 -7.48 5.35
N ILE A 376 -11.56 -6.17 5.16
CA ILE A 376 -10.50 -5.13 5.24
C ILE A 376 -9.79 -5.15 6.60
N GLY A 377 -10.48 -5.55 7.68
CA GLY A 377 -9.89 -5.69 9.02
C GLY A 377 -9.08 -6.98 9.25
N SER A 378 -9.17 -7.97 8.36
CA SER A 378 -8.43 -9.23 8.50
C SER A 378 -6.97 -9.06 8.11
N ILE A 379 -6.06 -9.43 9.00
CA ILE A 379 -4.60 -9.42 8.77
C ILE A 379 -4.27 -10.13 7.46
N SER A 380 -4.87 -11.30 7.22
CA SER A 380 -4.62 -12.10 6.02
C SER A 380 -5.04 -11.38 4.75
N MET A 381 -6.15 -10.63 4.76
CA MET A 381 -6.56 -9.86 3.58
C MET A 381 -5.65 -8.66 3.35
N VAL A 382 -5.21 -7.96 4.40
CA VAL A 382 -4.24 -6.86 4.27
C VAL A 382 -2.97 -7.37 3.61
N VAL A 383 -2.39 -8.47 4.12
CA VAL A 383 -1.19 -9.08 3.55
C VAL A 383 -1.45 -9.56 2.12
N ALA A 384 -2.56 -10.24 1.85
CA ALA A 384 -2.93 -10.67 0.50
C ALA A 384 -3.06 -9.51 -0.47
N ARG A 385 -3.63 -8.37 -0.04
CA ARG A 385 -3.74 -7.15 -0.86
C ARG A 385 -2.37 -6.60 -1.23
N PHE A 386 -1.44 -6.51 -0.28
CA PHE A 386 -0.06 -6.09 -0.57
C PHE A 386 0.62 -7.06 -1.54
N VAL A 387 0.53 -8.37 -1.29
CA VAL A 387 1.10 -9.41 -2.15
C VAL A 387 0.53 -9.31 -3.58
N LEU A 388 -0.80 -9.27 -3.73
CA LEU A 388 -1.47 -9.12 -5.02
C LEU A 388 -1.09 -7.83 -5.74
N HIS A 389 -0.96 -6.73 -5.00
CA HIS A 389 -0.55 -5.45 -5.55
C HIS A 389 0.88 -5.56 -6.15
N HIS A 390 1.84 -6.11 -5.39
CA HIS A 390 3.22 -6.23 -5.85
C HIS A 390 3.39 -7.23 -7.00
N ILE A 391 2.69 -8.37 -6.96
CA ILE A 391 2.69 -9.35 -8.05
C ILE A 391 2.04 -8.74 -9.29
N GLY A 392 0.88 -8.11 -9.13
CA GLY A 392 0.14 -7.47 -10.21
C GLY A 392 0.99 -6.40 -10.90
N PHE A 393 1.79 -5.64 -10.15
CA PHE A 393 2.73 -4.68 -10.71
C PHE A 393 3.92 -5.35 -11.42
N THR A 394 4.47 -6.41 -10.83
CA THR A 394 5.60 -7.18 -11.40
C THR A 394 5.22 -7.81 -12.73
N VAL A 395 4.09 -8.52 -12.80
CA VAL A 395 3.60 -9.16 -14.04
C VAL A 395 3.40 -8.14 -15.15
N ARG A 396 2.81 -6.99 -14.79
CA ARG A 396 2.59 -5.86 -15.68
C ARG A 396 3.89 -5.26 -16.21
N SER A 397 4.88 -5.07 -15.35
CA SER A 397 6.21 -4.56 -15.71
C SER A 397 6.92 -5.52 -16.67
N ILE A 398 6.91 -6.82 -16.36
CA ILE A 398 7.46 -7.88 -17.21
C ILE A 398 6.82 -7.87 -18.60
N ALA A 399 5.50 -7.74 -18.66
CA ALA A 399 4.78 -7.70 -19.94
C ALA A 399 5.19 -6.50 -20.80
N LEU A 400 5.30 -5.30 -20.23
CA LEU A 400 5.78 -4.11 -20.94
C LEU A 400 7.25 -4.24 -21.37
N LEU A 401 8.11 -4.73 -20.50
CA LEU A 401 9.55 -4.88 -20.77
C LEU A 401 9.84 -5.96 -21.84
N SER A 402 8.94 -6.92 -22.00
CA SER A 402 9.03 -7.98 -23.01
C SER A 402 8.68 -7.52 -24.43
N VAL A 403 8.11 -6.30 -24.62
CA VAL A 403 7.69 -5.78 -25.93
C VAL A 403 8.86 -5.69 -26.92
N LEU A 404 10.08 -5.42 -26.45
CA LEU A 404 11.29 -5.39 -27.30
C LEU A 404 11.65 -6.76 -27.91
N GLY A 405 11.22 -7.86 -27.28
CA GLY A 405 11.51 -9.22 -27.75
C GLY A 405 10.81 -9.57 -29.06
N ILE A 406 9.78 -8.81 -29.45
CA ILE A 406 9.03 -9.02 -30.70
C ILE A 406 9.79 -8.35 -31.86
N ARG A 407 11.00 -8.85 -32.15
CA ARG A 407 11.70 -8.54 -33.41
C ARG A 407 10.91 -9.17 -34.55
N GLY A 408 10.38 -8.36 -35.47
CA GLY A 408 9.77 -8.90 -36.70
C GLY A 408 8.68 -8.06 -37.35
N ILE A 409 8.09 -7.09 -36.66
CA ILE A 409 7.11 -6.20 -37.30
C ILE A 409 7.88 -5.04 -37.94
N ARG A 410 8.38 -5.26 -39.17
CA ARG A 410 8.78 -4.15 -40.05
C ARG A 410 7.51 -3.36 -40.34
N TYR A 411 7.49 -2.08 -39.96
CA TYR A 411 6.46 -1.19 -40.47
C TYR A 411 6.65 -1.11 -41.99
N PRO A 412 5.58 -1.20 -42.79
CA PRO A 412 5.66 -0.87 -44.20
C PRO A 412 6.23 0.54 -44.31
N ASP A 413 7.27 0.69 -45.11
CA ASP A 413 8.01 1.94 -45.22
C ASP A 413 7.07 3.01 -45.79
N SER A 414 6.72 4.02 -44.99
CA SER A 414 5.81 5.11 -45.39
C SER A 414 6.34 5.93 -46.59
N SER A 415 7.56 5.64 -47.04
CA SER A 415 8.19 6.20 -48.24
C SER A 415 7.67 5.58 -49.54
N GLN A 416 6.89 4.48 -49.51
CA GLN A 416 6.11 4.05 -50.66
C GLN A 416 4.94 5.03 -50.87
N LYS A 417 5.26 6.20 -51.43
CA LYS A 417 4.27 7.13 -51.98
C LYS A 417 3.43 6.31 -52.96
N CYS A 418 2.16 6.13 -52.63
CA CYS A 418 1.17 5.65 -53.59
C CYS A 418 1.25 6.58 -54.81
N HIS A 419 1.92 6.14 -55.87
CA HIS A 419 1.77 6.77 -57.17
C HIS A 419 0.30 6.57 -57.55
N MET A 420 -0.50 7.60 -57.27
CA MET A 420 -1.78 7.75 -57.93
C MET A 420 -1.46 7.72 -59.43
N PRO A 421 -2.07 6.81 -60.22
CA PRO A 421 -1.90 6.83 -61.66
C PRO A 421 -2.34 8.23 -62.13
N SER A 422 -1.41 8.95 -62.76
CA SER A 422 -1.71 10.21 -63.44
C SER A 422 -2.65 9.87 -64.59
N SER A 423 -3.91 10.29 -64.47
CA SER A 423 -4.92 10.25 -65.53
C SER A 423 -4.60 11.21 -66.66
#